data_AF-A0A350Y7W1-F1
#
_entry.id   AF-A0A350Y7W1-F1
#
_cell.length_a   1.000
_cell.length_b   1.000
_cell.length_c   1.000
_cell.angle_alpha   90.00
_cell.angle_beta   90.00
_cell.angle_gamma   90.00
#
_symmetry.space_group_name_H-M   'P 1'
#
loop_
_entity.id
_entity.type
_entity.pdbx_description
1 polymer ?
#
loop_
_entity_poly.entity_id
_entity_poly.type
_entity_poly.pdbx_seq_one_letter_code
_entity_poly.pdbx_strand_id
1 'polypeptide(L)'
;MQSPILLPGALSELFAQATISGFMTKADRYGLMAALLEEELTAEERCIIDRLLRAVRRGRLKLADELSAVVREETVSFSAMILAGGQSSRMGQDKALIRVQGVPLLQRVCEIALSCTHEVFVITPWPERYQDIIPESCQIIREILWLRETQPHGPLLAFAQGLAQIKTDWVLLLACDLPQLQVDILQNWGNELETTSPDAIALLPRHPKGWEPLCGFYRRQCLPLLAQFINQGGRSFQQWLAQHQVQELSLPNTQILFNCNTPDDLERFNQTHSQTQTN
;
A
#
# COMPACT_ATOMS: atom_id res chain seq x y z
N MET A 1 -43.58 -11.17 -16.50
CA MET A 1 -42.11 -11.05 -16.38
C MET A 1 -41.68 -9.93 -17.30
N GLN A 2 -41.39 -8.75 -16.76
CA GLN A 2 -40.85 -7.64 -17.55
C GLN A 2 -39.35 -7.89 -17.72
N SER A 3 -38.89 -7.99 -18.96
CA SER A 3 -37.47 -7.96 -19.30
C SER A 3 -36.87 -6.65 -18.79
N PRO A 4 -35.64 -6.66 -18.23
CA PRO A 4 -34.99 -5.42 -17.85
C PRO A 4 -34.74 -4.61 -19.12
N ILE A 5 -35.46 -3.51 -19.28
CA ILE A 5 -35.22 -2.53 -20.34
C ILE A 5 -33.83 -1.96 -20.08
N LEU A 6 -32.88 -2.21 -20.98
CA LEU A 6 -31.58 -1.54 -20.95
C LEU A 6 -31.83 -0.04 -21.13
N LEU A 7 -31.33 0.77 -20.18
CA LEU A 7 -31.39 2.22 -20.30
C LEU A 7 -30.61 2.65 -21.56
N PRO A 8 -31.09 3.67 -22.31
CA PRO A 8 -30.34 4.20 -23.45
C PRO A 8 -28.91 4.57 -23.06
N GLY A 9 -27.90 4.02 -23.74
CA GLY A 9 -26.48 4.27 -23.46
C GLY A 9 -25.78 3.25 -22.55
N ALA A 10 -26.47 2.22 -22.07
CA ALA A 10 -25.90 1.21 -21.17
C ALA A 10 -24.63 0.52 -21.71
N LEU A 11 -24.55 0.23 -23.02
CA LEU A 11 -23.35 -0.37 -23.63
C LEU A 11 -22.16 0.60 -23.67
N SER A 12 -22.42 1.89 -23.89
CA SER A 12 -21.38 2.92 -23.88
C SER A 12 -20.82 3.15 -22.48
N GLU A 13 -21.68 3.15 -21.46
CA GLU A 13 -21.26 3.23 -20.06
C GLU A 13 -20.44 2.00 -19.65
N LEU A 14 -20.90 0.80 -20.02
CA LEU A 14 -20.16 -0.45 -19.80
C LEU A 14 -18.77 -0.39 -20.47
N PHE A 15 -18.71 0.09 -21.72
CA PHE A 15 -17.45 0.22 -22.43
C PHE A 15 -16.48 1.18 -21.74
N ALA A 16 -16.97 2.35 -21.31
CA ALA A 16 -16.16 3.33 -20.58
C ALA A 16 -15.63 2.72 -19.28
N GLN A 17 -16.51 2.10 -18.49
CA GLN A 17 -16.14 1.50 -17.20
C GLN A 17 -15.13 0.37 -17.36
N ALA A 18 -15.36 -0.56 -18.29
CA ALA A 18 -14.46 -1.68 -18.56
C ALA A 18 -13.08 -1.21 -19.06
N THR A 19 -13.04 -0.14 -19.85
CA THR A 19 -11.78 0.43 -20.35
C THR A 19 -10.99 1.11 -19.22
N ILE A 20 -11.67 1.74 -18.26
CA ILE A 20 -11.04 2.38 -17.10
C ILE A 20 -10.56 1.34 -16.09
N SER A 21 -11.41 0.37 -15.73
CA SER A 21 -11.10 -0.61 -14.70
C SER A 21 -10.13 -1.70 -15.16
N GLY A 22 -10.09 -2.00 -16.47
CA GLY A 22 -9.36 -3.16 -16.98
C GLY A 22 -10.03 -4.51 -16.67
N PHE A 23 -11.23 -4.50 -16.10
CA PHE A 23 -12.02 -5.67 -15.78
C PHE A 23 -13.44 -5.59 -16.34
N MET A 24 -14.01 -6.75 -16.68
CA MET A 24 -15.43 -6.92 -17.00
C MET A 24 -16.06 -7.86 -15.98
N THR A 25 -17.06 -7.37 -15.27
CA THR A 25 -17.73 -8.10 -14.18
C THR A 25 -18.77 -9.08 -14.71
N LYS A 26 -19.31 -9.90 -13.83
CA LYS A 26 -20.39 -10.84 -14.12
C LYS A 26 -21.68 -10.10 -14.50
N ALA A 27 -21.99 -8.95 -13.89
CA ALA A 27 -23.10 -8.11 -14.34
C ALA A 27 -22.85 -7.53 -15.73
N ASP A 28 -21.65 -7.04 -16.02
CA ASP A 28 -21.32 -6.49 -17.34
C ASP A 28 -21.51 -7.58 -18.42
N ARG A 29 -21.07 -8.81 -18.12
CA ARG A 29 -21.30 -9.97 -19.00
C ARG A 29 -22.79 -10.26 -19.18
N TYR A 30 -23.60 -10.22 -18.11
CA TYR A 30 -25.04 -10.41 -18.24
C TYR A 30 -25.73 -9.27 -18.99
N GLY A 31 -25.28 -8.03 -18.83
CA GLY A 31 -25.75 -6.87 -19.61
C GLY A 31 -25.43 -7.02 -21.09
N LEU A 32 -24.21 -7.45 -21.44
CA LEU A 32 -23.81 -7.77 -22.81
C LEU A 32 -24.63 -8.93 -23.40
N MET A 33 -24.87 -9.98 -22.62
CA MET A 33 -25.72 -11.10 -23.05
C MET A 33 -27.16 -10.65 -23.28
N ALA A 34 -27.71 -9.79 -22.42
CA ALA A 34 -29.04 -9.22 -22.59
C ALA A 34 -29.12 -8.35 -23.85
N ALA A 35 -28.12 -7.50 -24.10
CA ALA A 35 -28.06 -6.67 -25.30
C ALA A 35 -27.96 -7.49 -26.59
N LEU A 36 -27.24 -8.63 -26.56
CA LEU A 36 -27.15 -9.55 -27.69
C LEU A 36 -28.47 -10.29 -27.99
N LEU A 37 -29.41 -10.32 -27.04
CA LEU A 37 -30.73 -10.91 -27.21
C LEU A 37 -31.77 -9.90 -27.73
N GLU A 38 -31.44 -8.62 -27.81
CA GLU A 38 -32.32 -7.61 -28.41
C GLU A 38 -32.27 -7.69 -29.94
N GLU A 39 -33.42 -7.59 -30.60
CA GLU A 39 -33.56 -7.82 -32.06
C GLU A 39 -32.87 -6.74 -32.92
N GLU A 40 -32.57 -5.55 -32.37
CA GLU A 40 -32.01 -4.41 -33.11
C GLU A 40 -30.84 -3.73 -32.37
N LEU A 41 -29.62 -4.25 -32.53
CA LEU A 41 -28.39 -3.54 -32.16
C LEU A 41 -27.96 -2.54 -33.23
N THR A 42 -27.70 -1.30 -32.82
CA THR A 42 -27.15 -0.25 -33.70
C THR A 42 -25.71 -0.56 -34.15
N ALA A 43 -25.23 0.13 -35.19
CA ALA A 43 -23.86 -0.04 -35.68
C ALA A 43 -22.79 0.37 -34.64
N GLU A 44 -23.11 1.36 -33.80
CA GLU A 44 -22.23 1.84 -32.74
C GLU A 44 -22.10 0.80 -31.61
N GLU A 45 -23.23 0.23 -31.17
CA GLU A 45 -23.27 -0.81 -30.15
C GLU A 45 -22.53 -2.07 -30.58
N ARG A 46 -22.70 -2.49 -31.85
CA ARG A 46 -21.93 -3.59 -32.44
C ARG A 46 -20.43 -3.33 -32.41
N CYS A 47 -20.00 -2.10 -32.72
CA CYS A 47 -18.60 -1.71 -32.66
C CYS A 47 -18.04 -1.77 -31.24
N ILE A 48 -18.83 -1.33 -30.25
CA ILE A 48 -18.49 -1.41 -28.82
C ILE A 48 -18.29 -2.86 -28.39
N ILE A 49 -19.25 -3.74 -28.71
CA ILE A 49 -19.19 -5.17 -28.38
C ILE A 49 -17.92 -5.79 -29.00
N ASP A 50 -17.66 -5.53 -30.28
CA ASP A 50 -16.47 -6.04 -30.97
C ASP A 50 -15.16 -5.56 -30.33
N ARG A 51 -15.11 -4.29 -29.87
CA ARG A 51 -13.94 -3.74 -29.18
C ARG A 51 -13.72 -4.43 -27.84
N LEU A 52 -14.78 -4.66 -27.07
CA LEU A 52 -14.71 -5.37 -25.79
C LEU A 52 -14.22 -6.81 -25.98
N LEU A 53 -14.82 -7.54 -26.93
CA LEU A 53 -14.40 -8.92 -27.25
C LEU A 53 -12.93 -8.98 -27.70
N ARG A 54 -12.47 -8.02 -28.51
CA ARG A 54 -11.05 -7.93 -28.91
C ARG A 54 -10.14 -7.60 -27.73
N ALA A 55 -10.57 -6.75 -26.81
CA ALA A 55 -9.79 -6.40 -25.62
C ALA A 55 -9.61 -7.62 -24.70
N VAL A 56 -10.66 -8.41 -24.49
CA VAL A 56 -10.59 -9.68 -23.73
C VAL A 56 -9.66 -10.67 -24.44
N ARG A 57 -9.84 -10.90 -25.76
CA ARG A 57 -8.99 -11.84 -26.52
C ARG A 57 -7.51 -11.47 -26.55
N ARG A 58 -7.19 -10.18 -26.42
CA ARG A 58 -5.82 -9.66 -26.35
C ARG A 58 -5.26 -9.58 -24.93
N GLY A 59 -6.02 -10.02 -23.92
CA GLY A 59 -5.62 -9.95 -22.51
C GLY A 59 -5.59 -8.54 -21.93
N ARG A 60 -6.15 -7.54 -22.62
CA ARG A 60 -6.23 -6.15 -22.16
C ARG A 60 -7.39 -5.90 -21.21
N LEU A 61 -8.37 -6.81 -21.20
CA LEU A 61 -9.54 -6.76 -20.34
C LEU A 61 -9.69 -8.13 -19.68
N LYS A 62 -9.62 -8.18 -18.35
CA LYS A 62 -9.77 -9.43 -17.58
C LYS A 62 -11.25 -9.65 -17.23
N LEU A 63 -11.68 -10.90 -17.15
CA LEU A 63 -13.03 -11.25 -16.70
C LEU A 63 -13.02 -11.47 -15.20
N ALA A 64 -13.88 -10.76 -14.48
CA ALA A 64 -14.11 -10.92 -13.04
C ALA A 64 -15.44 -11.66 -12.80
N ASP A 65 -15.47 -12.55 -11.81
CA ASP A 65 -16.66 -13.32 -11.44
C ASP A 65 -17.60 -12.59 -10.46
N GLU A 66 -17.24 -11.37 -10.08
CA GLU A 66 -18.01 -10.48 -9.20
C GLU A 66 -19.25 -9.90 -9.89
N LEU A 67 -20.33 -9.72 -9.14
CA LEU A 67 -21.67 -9.39 -9.64
C LEU A 67 -21.88 -7.93 -10.06
N SER A 68 -20.94 -7.01 -9.83
CA SER A 68 -21.05 -5.63 -10.31
C SER A 68 -19.69 -4.99 -10.43
N ALA A 69 -19.52 -4.08 -11.39
CA ALA A 69 -18.38 -3.16 -11.46
C ALA A 69 -18.49 -1.98 -10.45
N VAL A 70 -19.44 -2.06 -9.51
CA VAL A 70 -19.43 -1.19 -8.34
C VAL A 70 -18.43 -1.79 -7.35
N VAL A 71 -17.18 -1.45 -7.57
CA VAL A 71 -16.27 -1.18 -6.47
C VAL A 71 -15.89 0.30 -6.59
N ARG A 72 -16.85 1.17 -6.26
CA ARG A 72 -16.53 2.03 -5.12
C ARG A 72 -16.87 1.17 -3.90
N GLU A 73 -15.99 0.22 -3.58
CA GLU A 73 -15.83 -0.06 -2.15
C GLU A 73 -15.45 1.31 -1.60
N GLU A 74 -16.11 1.70 -0.52
CA GLU A 74 -15.51 2.68 0.37
C GLU A 74 -14.24 2.01 0.93
N THR A 75 -13.22 1.84 0.07
CA THR A 75 -11.94 1.28 0.45
C THR A 75 -11.51 2.10 1.65
N VAL A 76 -11.42 1.43 2.78
CA VAL A 76 -11.20 2.10 4.06
C VAL A 76 -10.05 3.07 3.91
N SER A 77 -10.34 4.37 4.06
CA SER A 77 -9.35 5.41 3.80
C SER A 77 -8.21 5.27 4.81
N PHE A 78 -6.98 5.28 4.32
CA PHE A 78 -5.79 5.25 5.16
C PHE A 78 -4.80 6.34 4.74
N SER A 79 -3.97 6.77 5.68
CA SER A 79 -2.78 7.56 5.37
C SER A 79 -1.54 6.67 5.40
N ALA A 80 -0.46 7.08 4.74
CA ALA A 80 0.84 6.44 4.85
C ALA A 80 1.80 7.25 5.73
N MET A 81 2.54 6.57 6.58
CA MET A 81 3.61 7.12 7.40
C MET A 81 4.92 6.42 7.06
N ILE A 82 5.91 7.19 6.65
CA ILE A 82 7.22 6.68 6.26
C ILE A 82 8.23 7.19 7.29
N LEU A 83 8.93 6.27 7.96
CA LEU A 83 9.98 6.64 8.91
C LEU A 83 11.32 6.76 8.21
N ALA A 84 11.92 7.95 8.24
CA ALA A 84 13.21 8.25 7.62
C ALA A 84 14.20 8.83 8.64
N GLY A 85 15.46 8.40 8.59
CA GLY A 85 16.52 8.95 9.45
C GLY A 85 16.70 8.25 10.81
N GLY A 86 16.70 6.92 10.82
CA GLY A 86 16.90 6.10 12.02
C GLY A 86 18.35 6.04 12.55
N GLN A 87 18.63 5.06 13.42
CA GLN A 87 19.94 4.88 14.06
C GLN A 87 21.10 4.75 13.06
N SER A 88 20.88 4.13 11.89
CA SER A 88 21.92 4.00 10.85
C SER A 88 22.35 5.35 10.26
N SER A 89 21.40 6.27 10.05
CA SER A 89 21.69 7.62 9.57
C SER A 89 22.50 8.41 10.62
N ARG A 90 22.30 8.15 11.92
CA ARG A 90 23.12 8.71 13.03
C ARG A 90 24.53 8.13 13.06
N MET A 91 24.72 6.90 12.55
CA MET A 91 26.02 6.23 12.45
C MET A 91 26.72 6.46 11.10
N GLY A 92 26.22 7.40 10.28
CA GLY A 92 26.86 7.83 9.03
C GLY A 92 26.42 7.09 7.77
N GLN A 93 25.54 6.09 7.87
CA GLN A 93 24.99 5.37 6.71
C GLN A 93 23.51 5.68 6.55
N ASP A 94 23.22 6.62 5.65
CA ASP A 94 21.86 7.08 5.39
C ASP A 94 21.20 6.26 4.28
N LYS A 95 20.54 5.17 4.70
CA LYS A 95 19.89 4.21 3.80
C LYS A 95 18.81 4.84 2.92
N ALA A 96 18.15 5.87 3.42
CA ALA A 96 17.15 6.63 2.68
C ALA A 96 17.69 7.20 1.34
N LEU A 97 19.00 7.44 1.27
CA LEU A 97 19.70 7.98 0.10
C LEU A 97 20.30 6.90 -0.82
N ILE A 98 20.26 5.62 -0.44
CA ILE A 98 20.71 4.53 -1.31
C ILE A 98 19.83 4.55 -2.56
N ARG A 99 20.47 4.48 -3.74
CA ARG A 99 19.77 4.56 -5.03
C ARG A 99 19.53 3.16 -5.61
N VAL A 100 18.29 2.88 -5.94
CA VAL A 100 17.89 1.70 -6.73
C VAL A 100 17.50 2.19 -8.11
N GLN A 101 18.18 1.70 -9.15
CA GLN A 101 17.95 2.15 -10.53
C GLN A 101 18.05 3.70 -10.67
N GLY A 102 18.94 4.32 -9.89
CA GLY A 102 19.14 5.78 -9.90
C GLY A 102 18.20 6.59 -9.00
N VAL A 103 17.15 5.99 -8.41
CA VAL A 103 16.19 6.68 -7.54
C VAL A 103 16.48 6.39 -6.07
N PRO A 104 16.56 7.39 -5.17
CA PRO A 104 16.69 7.18 -3.73
C PRO A 104 15.57 6.30 -3.16
N LEU A 105 15.89 5.40 -2.22
CA LEU A 105 14.92 4.49 -1.62
C LEU A 105 13.76 5.23 -0.94
N LEU A 106 14.04 6.32 -0.22
CA LEU A 106 12.98 7.11 0.40
C LEU A 106 12.00 7.66 -0.63
N GLN A 107 12.52 8.22 -1.73
CA GLN A 107 11.70 8.74 -2.83
C GLN A 107 10.83 7.63 -3.42
N ARG A 108 11.41 6.46 -3.72
CA ARG A 108 10.69 5.31 -4.27
C ARG A 108 9.55 4.85 -3.35
N VAL A 109 9.79 4.74 -2.04
CA VAL A 109 8.76 4.35 -1.07
C VAL A 109 7.65 5.40 -1.00
N CYS A 110 7.99 6.70 -1.06
CA CYS A 110 6.99 7.78 -1.12
C CYS A 110 6.13 7.69 -2.37
N GLU A 111 6.72 7.50 -3.55
CA GLU A 111 6.00 7.37 -4.83
C GLU A 111 5.06 6.16 -4.86
N ILE A 112 5.50 5.03 -4.29
CA ILE A 112 4.66 3.83 -4.12
C ILE A 112 3.48 4.14 -3.19
N ALA A 113 3.72 4.77 -2.04
CA ALA A 113 2.65 5.14 -1.10
C ALA A 113 1.66 6.14 -1.71
N LEU A 114 2.15 7.13 -2.47
CA LEU A 114 1.32 8.13 -3.18
C LEU A 114 0.43 7.51 -4.26
N SER A 115 0.81 6.34 -4.78
CA SER A 115 0.00 5.57 -5.72
C SER A 115 -1.19 4.88 -5.04
N CYS A 116 -1.21 4.81 -3.70
CA CYS A 116 -2.25 4.16 -2.91
C CYS A 116 -3.08 5.15 -2.07
N THR A 117 -2.51 6.27 -1.65
CA THR A 117 -3.19 7.30 -0.84
C THR A 117 -2.64 8.70 -1.10
N HIS A 118 -3.49 9.72 -0.93
CA HIS A 118 -3.11 11.13 -1.04
C HIS A 118 -2.49 11.70 0.24
N GLU A 119 -2.63 11.01 1.38
CA GLU A 119 -2.09 11.45 2.66
C GLU A 119 -0.82 10.67 3.02
N VAL A 120 0.32 11.17 2.56
CA VAL A 120 1.63 10.56 2.82
C VAL A 120 2.48 11.47 3.70
N PHE A 121 2.93 10.95 4.83
CA PHE A 121 3.72 11.67 5.83
C PHE A 121 5.12 11.05 5.95
N VAL A 122 6.16 11.86 5.87
CA VAL A 122 7.54 11.45 6.12
C VAL A 122 7.99 11.98 7.48
N ILE A 123 8.29 11.09 8.41
CA ILE A 123 8.69 11.43 9.77
C ILE A 123 10.20 11.32 9.84
N THR A 124 10.87 12.43 10.15
CA THR A 124 12.33 12.48 10.16
C THR A 124 12.89 13.57 11.07
N PRO A 125 14.05 13.36 11.71
CA PRO A 125 14.68 14.41 12.50
C PRO A 125 15.40 15.46 11.64
N TRP A 126 15.67 15.17 10.36
CA TRP A 126 16.41 16.05 9.45
C TRP A 126 15.62 16.34 8.16
N PRO A 127 14.52 17.11 8.22
CA PRO A 127 13.69 17.40 7.04
C PRO A 127 14.48 18.10 5.92
N GLU A 128 15.40 19.01 6.27
CA GLU A 128 16.23 19.74 5.29
C GLU A 128 17.12 18.79 4.47
N ARG A 129 17.48 17.63 5.02
CA ARG A 129 18.33 16.64 4.35
C ARG A 129 17.60 15.92 3.22
N TYR A 130 16.28 15.82 3.30
CA TYR A 130 15.46 15.02 2.38
C TYR A 130 14.51 15.87 1.53
N GLN A 131 14.53 17.19 1.70
CA GLN A 131 13.62 18.11 0.99
C GLN A 131 13.65 17.95 -0.54
N ASP A 132 14.82 17.65 -1.12
CA ASP A 132 14.99 17.58 -2.58
C ASP A 132 14.59 16.21 -3.17
N ILE A 133 14.33 15.20 -2.33
CA ILE A 133 13.99 13.84 -2.76
C ILE A 133 12.59 13.41 -2.35
N ILE A 134 11.99 14.08 -1.36
CA ILE A 134 10.61 13.82 -0.95
C ILE A 134 9.69 14.53 -1.95
N PRO A 135 8.73 13.83 -2.58
CA PRO A 135 7.78 14.46 -3.48
C PRO A 135 7.00 15.59 -2.79
N GLU A 136 6.70 16.68 -3.50
CA GLU A 136 5.97 17.85 -2.95
C GLU A 136 4.58 17.50 -2.40
N SER A 137 3.97 16.41 -2.89
CA SER A 137 2.68 15.91 -2.40
C SER A 137 2.78 15.25 -1.02
N CYS A 138 3.99 14.91 -0.55
CA CYS A 138 4.21 14.36 0.78
C CYS A 138 4.35 15.48 1.83
N GLN A 139 3.84 15.22 3.02
CA GLN A 139 3.98 16.11 4.17
C GLN A 139 5.15 15.67 5.03
N ILE A 140 6.02 16.61 5.44
CA ILE A 140 7.17 16.30 6.28
C ILE A 140 6.84 16.65 7.73
N ILE A 141 6.98 15.67 8.61
CA ILE A 141 6.83 15.83 10.06
C ILE A 141 8.22 15.73 10.70
N ARG A 142 8.64 16.81 11.37
CA ARG A 142 9.90 16.77 12.12
C ARG A 142 9.77 15.90 13.35
N GLU A 143 10.58 14.85 13.44
CA GLU A 143 10.75 14.05 14.66
C GLU A 143 11.46 14.90 15.73
N ILE A 144 10.88 14.95 16.92
CA ILE A 144 11.49 15.58 18.09
C ILE A 144 12.37 14.54 18.79
N LEU A 145 13.68 14.77 18.76
CA LEU A 145 14.65 13.96 19.49
C LEU A 145 14.77 14.45 20.93
N TRP A 146 14.44 13.61 21.91
CA TRP A 146 14.63 13.97 23.32
C TRP A 146 16.10 13.82 23.70
N LEU A 147 16.82 14.95 23.78
CA LEU A 147 18.25 15.07 24.05
C LEU A 147 18.70 14.61 25.46
N ARG A 148 17.76 14.21 26.34
CA ARG A 148 18.05 13.87 27.75
C ARG A 148 18.11 12.38 28.06
N GLU A 149 17.88 11.50 27.09
CA GLU A 149 17.98 10.06 27.31
C GLU A 149 19.27 9.51 26.72
N THR A 150 19.97 8.69 27.50
CA THR A 150 21.25 8.04 27.17
C THR A 150 21.13 6.98 26.09
N GLN A 151 19.92 6.74 25.54
CA GLN A 151 19.67 5.76 24.50
C GLN A 151 18.93 6.39 23.32
N PRO A 152 19.29 6.04 22.08
CA PRO A 152 18.60 6.53 20.90
C PRO A 152 17.14 6.11 20.94
N HIS A 153 16.24 7.09 20.83
CA HIS A 153 14.81 6.83 20.65
C HIS A 153 14.63 5.99 19.38
N GLY A 154 14.13 4.77 19.57
CA GLY A 154 13.87 3.84 18.48
C GLY A 154 12.69 4.29 17.61
N PRO A 155 12.42 3.59 16.50
CA PRO A 155 11.35 3.92 15.55
C PRO A 155 9.95 3.98 16.20
N LEU A 156 9.79 3.36 17.37
CA LEU A 156 8.55 3.33 18.13
C LEU A 156 8.11 4.72 18.63
N LEU A 157 9.07 5.59 18.99
CA LEU A 157 8.76 6.98 19.37
C LEU A 157 8.39 7.81 18.14
N ALA A 158 9.15 7.69 17.05
CA ALA A 158 8.86 8.37 15.79
C ALA A 158 7.46 8.00 15.28
N PHE A 159 7.09 6.72 15.39
CA PHE A 159 5.75 6.24 15.10
C PHE A 159 4.69 6.91 15.99
N ALA A 160 4.88 6.95 17.32
CA ALA A 160 3.94 7.63 18.22
C ALA A 160 3.79 9.13 17.91
N GLN A 161 4.89 9.82 17.60
CA GLN A 161 4.88 11.25 17.24
C GLN A 161 4.14 11.50 15.92
N GLY A 162 4.37 10.66 14.91
CA GLY A 162 3.65 10.73 13.65
C GLY A 162 2.17 10.43 13.84
N LEU A 163 1.85 9.37 14.59
CA LEU A 163 0.47 8.91 14.79
C LEU A 163 -0.37 9.96 15.54
N ALA A 164 0.25 10.76 16.42
CA ALA A 164 -0.41 11.89 17.07
C ALA A 164 -0.92 12.95 16.07
N GLN A 165 -0.28 13.10 14.91
CA GLN A 165 -0.60 14.13 13.91
C GLN A 165 -1.55 13.65 12.80
N ILE A 166 -1.57 12.35 12.51
CA ILE A 166 -2.36 11.75 11.43
C ILE A 166 -3.76 11.40 11.90
N LYS A 167 -4.83 11.92 11.26
CA LYS A 167 -6.21 11.78 11.75
C LYS A 167 -6.97 10.56 11.25
N THR A 168 -6.51 9.91 10.18
CA THR A 168 -7.15 8.73 9.61
C THR A 168 -7.15 7.55 10.57
N ASP A 169 -8.16 6.69 10.45
CA ASP A 169 -8.33 5.54 11.32
C ASP A 169 -7.25 4.48 11.08
N TRP A 170 -6.85 4.31 9.82
CA TRP A 170 -5.80 3.39 9.42
C TRP A 170 -4.58 4.14 8.92
N VAL A 171 -3.42 3.69 9.38
CA VAL A 171 -2.13 4.24 9.00
C VAL A 171 -1.21 3.12 8.52
N LEU A 172 -0.81 3.19 7.26
CA LEU A 172 0.22 2.34 6.68
C LEU A 172 1.60 2.82 7.14
N LEU A 173 2.25 2.07 8.02
CA LEU A 173 3.60 2.36 8.50
C LEU A 173 4.64 1.65 7.62
N LEU A 174 5.57 2.42 7.06
CA LEU A 174 6.63 1.94 6.17
C LEU A 174 8.01 2.38 6.65
N ALA A 175 8.97 1.47 6.57
CA ALA A 175 10.39 1.80 6.60
C ALA A 175 10.83 2.40 5.26
N CYS A 176 11.85 3.26 5.31
CA CYS A 176 12.42 3.84 4.09
C CYS A 176 13.33 2.89 3.30
N ASP A 177 13.68 1.71 3.83
CA ASP A 177 14.64 0.77 3.25
C ASP A 177 14.01 -0.49 2.61
N LEU A 178 12.82 -0.34 2.00
CA LEU A 178 12.06 -1.41 1.34
C LEU A 178 12.18 -1.38 -0.22
N PRO A 179 13.29 -1.82 -0.83
CA PRO A 179 13.51 -1.76 -2.29
C PRO A 179 12.49 -2.53 -3.14
N GLN A 180 11.90 -3.59 -2.58
CA GLN A 180 11.01 -4.52 -3.29
C GLN A 180 9.53 -4.27 -3.02
N LEU A 181 9.20 -3.19 -2.33
CA LEU A 181 7.81 -2.80 -2.15
C LEU A 181 7.16 -2.51 -3.50
N GLN A 182 5.92 -2.94 -3.68
CA GLN A 182 5.15 -2.75 -4.93
C GLN A 182 3.76 -2.22 -4.60
N VAL A 183 3.21 -1.44 -5.54
CA VAL A 183 1.88 -0.81 -5.41
C VAL A 183 0.79 -1.87 -5.24
N ASP A 184 0.80 -2.92 -6.06
CA ASP A 184 -0.21 -3.99 -6.05
C ASP A 184 -0.33 -4.66 -4.67
N ILE A 185 0.79 -4.80 -3.94
CA ILE A 185 0.80 -5.41 -2.60
C ILE A 185 0.09 -4.49 -1.60
N LEU A 186 0.40 -3.20 -1.62
CA LEU A 186 -0.23 -2.23 -0.72
C LEU A 186 -1.72 -2.08 -1.00
N GLN A 187 -2.12 -2.12 -2.28
CA GLN A 187 -3.53 -2.09 -2.68
C GLN A 187 -4.27 -3.33 -2.17
N ASN A 188 -3.69 -4.52 -2.33
CA ASN A 188 -4.29 -5.75 -1.81
C ASN A 188 -4.47 -5.69 -0.29
N TRP A 189 -3.44 -5.24 0.44
CA TRP A 189 -3.54 -5.06 1.89
C TRP A 189 -4.57 -4.01 2.30
N GLY A 190 -4.73 -2.94 1.52
CA GLY A 190 -5.77 -1.94 1.72
C GLY A 190 -7.17 -2.54 1.67
N ASN A 191 -7.41 -3.50 0.76
CA ASN A 191 -8.69 -4.20 0.64
C ASN A 191 -8.95 -5.15 1.83
N GLU A 192 -7.91 -5.66 2.48
CA GLU A 192 -8.05 -6.51 3.68
C GLU A 192 -8.55 -5.73 4.92
N LEU A 193 -8.41 -4.40 4.94
CA LEU A 193 -8.78 -3.56 6.07
C LEU A 193 -10.25 -3.67 6.47
N GLU A 194 -11.15 -3.85 5.50
CA GLU A 194 -12.60 -3.98 5.73
C GLU A 194 -12.97 -5.24 6.51
N THR A 195 -12.24 -6.33 6.26
CA THR A 195 -12.48 -7.64 6.88
C THR A 195 -11.73 -7.83 8.20
N THR A 196 -10.97 -6.82 8.61
CA THR A 196 -10.12 -6.89 9.79
C THR A 196 -10.95 -6.90 11.07
N SER A 197 -10.56 -7.76 12.02
CA SER A 197 -11.16 -7.77 13.36
C SER A 197 -11.17 -6.36 14.00
N PRO A 198 -12.27 -5.94 14.65
CA PRO A 198 -12.34 -4.67 15.38
C PRO A 198 -11.30 -4.57 16.52
N ASP A 199 -10.92 -5.71 17.10
CA ASP A 199 -9.99 -5.81 18.24
C ASP A 199 -8.52 -5.79 17.81
N ALA A 200 -8.24 -6.06 16.52
CA ALA A 200 -6.88 -6.01 16.00
C ALA A 200 -6.39 -4.56 15.90
N ILE A 201 -5.25 -4.29 16.55
CA ILE A 201 -4.63 -2.95 16.53
C ILE A 201 -3.79 -2.71 15.27
N ALA A 202 -3.41 -3.79 14.58
CA ALA A 202 -2.52 -3.76 13.43
C ALA A 202 -2.74 -4.97 12.50
N LEU A 203 -2.43 -4.78 11.23
CA LEU A 203 -2.22 -5.86 10.25
C LEU A 203 -0.76 -5.82 9.81
N LEU A 204 -0.01 -6.87 10.10
CA LEU A 204 1.43 -6.91 9.86
C LEU A 204 1.85 -8.21 9.19
N PRO A 205 2.85 -8.18 8.31
CA PRO A 205 3.54 -9.38 7.87
C PRO A 205 4.28 -10.03 9.04
N ARG A 206 4.39 -11.35 9.00
CA ARG A 206 5.10 -12.12 10.01
C ARG A 206 6.27 -12.89 9.40
N HIS A 207 7.42 -12.78 10.05
CA HIS A 207 8.59 -13.60 9.78
C HIS A 207 8.77 -14.63 10.92
N PRO A 208 9.48 -15.75 10.73
CA PRO A 208 9.86 -16.65 11.82
C PRO A 208 10.52 -16.00 13.05
N LYS A 209 11.04 -14.77 12.91
CA LYS A 209 11.70 -14.02 13.99
C LYS A 209 10.77 -13.05 14.73
N GLY A 210 9.54 -12.84 14.25
CA GLY A 210 8.60 -11.88 14.81
C GLY A 210 7.81 -11.14 13.72
N TRP A 211 7.09 -10.11 14.15
CA TRP A 211 6.35 -9.23 13.24
C TRP A 211 7.30 -8.33 12.44
N GLU A 212 6.87 -7.86 11.27
CA GLU A 212 7.55 -6.79 10.55
C GLU A 212 6.81 -5.46 10.79
N PRO A 213 7.14 -4.73 11.89
CA PRO A 213 6.34 -3.60 12.35
C PRO A 213 6.39 -2.39 11.43
N LEU A 214 7.43 -2.25 10.61
CA LEU A 214 7.60 -1.09 9.72
C LEU A 214 7.18 -1.42 8.28
N CYS A 215 6.25 -2.36 8.10
CA CYS A 215 5.73 -2.74 6.80
C CYS A 215 4.29 -3.23 6.93
N GLY A 216 3.37 -2.37 7.37
CA GLY A 216 1.97 -2.78 7.51
C GLY A 216 1.09 -1.72 8.14
N PHE A 217 -0.16 -2.09 8.44
CA PHE A 217 -1.20 -1.17 8.87
C PHE A 217 -1.37 -1.15 10.38
N TYR A 218 -1.65 0.03 10.91
CA TYR A 218 -1.97 0.26 12.32
C TYR A 218 -3.25 1.07 12.43
N ARG A 219 -4.09 0.73 13.40
CA ARG A 219 -5.20 1.61 13.77
C ARG A 219 -4.67 2.80 14.57
N ARG A 220 -5.11 4.02 14.25
CA ARG A 220 -4.79 5.22 15.04
C ARG A 220 -5.17 5.08 16.52
N GLN A 221 -6.24 4.33 16.81
CA GLN A 221 -6.67 4.07 18.19
C GLN A 221 -5.64 3.33 19.05
N CYS A 222 -4.57 2.77 18.48
CA CYS A 222 -3.48 2.18 19.25
C CYS A 222 -2.58 3.24 19.93
N LEU A 223 -2.70 4.53 19.58
CA LEU A 223 -1.86 5.60 20.11
C LEU A 223 -1.84 5.68 21.65
N PRO A 224 -2.97 5.62 22.39
CA PRO A 224 -2.94 5.65 23.85
C PRO A 224 -2.22 4.44 24.45
N LEU A 225 -2.41 3.25 23.87
CA LEU A 225 -1.75 2.01 24.29
C LEU A 225 -0.23 2.10 24.05
N LEU A 226 0.15 2.60 22.88
CA LEU A 226 1.54 2.85 22.50
C LEU A 226 2.20 3.86 23.45
N ALA A 227 1.53 4.98 23.73
CA ALA A 227 2.03 6.01 24.64
C ALA A 227 2.20 5.47 26.06
N GLN A 228 1.26 4.66 26.55
CA GLN A 228 1.37 3.98 27.83
C GLN A 228 2.59 3.05 27.89
N PHE A 229 2.79 2.23 26.85
CA PHE A 229 3.95 1.33 26.76
C PHE A 229 5.28 2.09 26.80
N ILE A 230 5.39 3.19 26.04
CA ILE A 230 6.58 4.06 26.03
C ILE A 230 6.83 4.68 27.40
N ASN A 231 5.78 5.21 28.05
CA ASN A 231 5.88 5.85 29.37
C ASN A 231 6.31 4.87 30.48
N GLN A 232 6.04 3.58 30.31
CA GLN A 232 6.51 2.52 31.19
C GLN A 232 7.96 2.08 30.89
N GLY A 233 8.63 2.73 29.94
CA GLY A 233 9.99 2.43 29.53
C GLY A 233 10.10 1.42 28.38
N GLY A 234 8.98 1.01 27.77
CA GLY A 234 8.96 0.10 26.64
C GLY A 234 9.56 0.73 25.38
N ARG A 235 10.41 -0.02 24.67
CA ARG A 235 11.14 0.48 23.47
C ARG A 235 11.15 -0.47 22.27
N SER A 236 10.59 -1.67 22.40
CA SER A 236 10.60 -2.68 21.35
C SER A 236 9.21 -2.85 20.74
N PHE A 237 9.12 -2.74 19.41
CA PHE A 237 7.90 -3.08 18.67
C PHE A 237 7.47 -4.51 18.94
N GLN A 238 8.39 -5.47 18.99
CA GLN A 238 8.04 -6.87 19.22
C GLN A 238 7.39 -7.07 20.60
N GLN A 239 7.95 -6.43 21.63
CA GLN A 239 7.41 -6.53 22.99
C GLN A 239 6.03 -5.87 23.09
N TRP A 240 5.85 -4.72 22.43
CA TRP A 240 4.57 -4.03 22.40
C TRP A 240 3.50 -4.83 21.63
N LEU A 241 3.83 -5.31 20.44
CA LEU A 241 2.92 -6.09 19.60
C LEU A 241 2.54 -7.43 20.24
N ALA A 242 3.42 -8.03 21.04
CA ALA A 242 3.12 -9.25 21.78
C ALA A 242 2.02 -9.06 22.86
N GLN A 243 1.71 -7.82 23.26
CA GLN A 243 0.68 -7.49 24.24
C GLN A 243 -0.70 -7.24 23.62
N HIS A 244 -0.81 -7.28 22.29
CA HIS A 244 -2.00 -6.86 21.58
C HIS A 244 -2.37 -7.83 20.45
N GLN A 245 -3.61 -7.74 20.00
CA GLN A 245 -4.07 -8.52 18.86
C GLN A 245 -3.57 -7.89 17.55
N VAL A 246 -2.79 -8.67 16.81
CA VAL A 246 -2.26 -8.31 15.49
C VAL A 246 -2.74 -9.37 14.51
N GLN A 247 -3.32 -8.92 13.41
CA GLN A 247 -3.71 -9.80 12.31
C GLN A 247 -2.54 -9.94 11.34
N GLU A 248 -2.32 -11.16 10.84
CA GLU A 248 -1.23 -11.41 9.91
C GLU A 248 -1.64 -11.04 8.48
N LEU A 249 -0.80 -10.26 7.80
CA LEU A 249 -0.95 -9.97 6.37
C LEU A 249 -0.36 -11.12 5.55
N SER A 250 -1.13 -11.58 4.58
CA SER A 250 -0.62 -12.55 3.62
C SER A 250 0.38 -11.90 2.67
N LEU A 251 1.48 -12.59 2.43
CA LEU A 251 2.52 -12.17 1.50
C LEU A 251 2.66 -13.20 0.37
N PRO A 252 2.76 -12.77 -0.90
CA PRO A 252 3.01 -13.70 -2.00
C PRO A 252 4.42 -14.30 -1.90
N ASN A 253 5.38 -13.56 -1.34
CA ASN A 253 6.71 -14.05 -0.98
C ASN A 253 7.33 -13.19 0.13
N THR A 254 8.34 -13.71 0.81
CA THR A 254 9.05 -13.01 1.89
C THR A 254 10.10 -12.01 1.38
N GLN A 255 10.43 -12.01 0.08
CA GLN A 255 11.44 -11.11 -0.50
C GLN A 255 10.98 -9.64 -0.48
N ILE A 256 9.68 -9.40 -0.43
CA ILE A 256 9.06 -8.07 -0.28
C ILE A 256 9.52 -7.38 1.02
N LEU A 257 9.80 -8.17 2.07
CA LEU A 257 10.26 -7.68 3.37
C LEU A 257 11.78 -7.45 3.44
N PHE A 258 12.48 -7.63 2.32
CA PHE A 258 13.92 -7.43 2.29
C PHE A 258 14.26 -5.96 2.58
N ASN A 259 15.00 -5.73 3.67
CA ASN A 259 15.48 -4.41 4.05
C ASN A 259 16.90 -4.18 3.49
N CYS A 260 17.07 -3.10 2.73
CA CYS A 260 18.36 -2.72 2.16
C CYS A 260 19.16 -1.89 3.16
N ASN A 261 20.09 -2.52 3.88
CA ASN A 261 20.88 -1.80 4.88
C ASN A 261 22.10 -1.09 4.28
N THR A 262 22.66 -1.64 3.21
CA THR A 262 23.87 -1.17 2.54
C THR A 262 23.75 -1.29 1.02
N PRO A 263 24.55 -0.55 0.22
CA PRO A 263 24.61 -0.76 -1.22
C PRO A 263 24.97 -2.20 -1.62
N ASP A 264 25.86 -2.86 -0.86
CA ASP A 264 26.25 -4.26 -1.10
C ASP A 264 25.07 -5.23 -0.94
N ASP A 265 24.13 -4.93 -0.02
CA ASP A 265 22.91 -5.73 0.12
C ASP A 265 22.07 -5.69 -1.15
N LEU A 266 22.00 -4.52 -1.81
CA LEU A 266 21.28 -4.35 -3.06
C LEU A 266 21.94 -5.14 -4.20
N GLU A 267 23.28 -5.13 -4.28
CA GLU A 267 24.02 -5.90 -5.29
C GLU A 267 23.80 -7.41 -5.13
N ARG A 268 23.93 -7.92 -3.90
CA ARG A 268 23.68 -9.35 -3.58
C ARG A 268 22.24 -9.75 -3.89
N PHE A 269 21.30 -8.88 -3.56
CA PHE A 269 19.89 -9.10 -3.86
C PHE A 269 19.63 -9.19 -5.37
N ASN A 270 20.15 -8.23 -6.15
CA ASN A 270 20.02 -8.19 -7.61
C ASN A 270 20.65 -9.41 -8.28
N GLN A 271 21.83 -9.85 -7.83
CA GLN A 271 22.51 -11.05 -8.36
C GLN A 271 21.69 -12.33 -8.13
N THR A 272 21.06 -12.46 -6.97
CA THR A 272 20.18 -13.60 -6.64
C THR A 272 18.91 -13.59 -7.50
N HIS A 273 18.38 -12.41 -7.85
CA HIS A 273 17.17 -12.28 -8.67
C HIS A 273 17.42 -12.53 -10.16
N SER A 274 18.56 -12.10 -10.69
CA SER A 274 18.94 -12.41 -12.07
C SER A 274 19.12 -13.92 -12.29
N GLN A 275 19.64 -14.66 -11.30
CA GLN A 275 19.79 -16.12 -11.41
C GLN A 275 18.45 -16.88 -11.34
N THR A 276 17.43 -16.33 -10.68
CA THR A 276 16.13 -16.99 -10.51
C THR A 276 15.19 -16.77 -11.70
N GLN A 277 15.39 -15.72 -12.51
CA GLN A 277 14.63 -15.45 -13.74
C GLN A 277 15.20 -16.14 -15.00
N THR A 278 16.36 -16.80 -14.88
CA THR A 278 17.04 -17.44 -16.03
C THR A 278 16.95 -18.98 -15.99
N ASN A 279 16.19 -19.56 -15.06
CA ASN A 279 15.99 -21.00 -14.92
C ASN A 279 14.52 -21.39 -15.13
#